data_AF-A0A6L7YFP9-F1
#
_entry.id   AF-A0A6L7YFP9-F1
#
_cell.length_a   1.000
_cell.length_b   1.000
_cell.length_c   1.000
_cell.angle_alpha   90.00
_cell.angle_beta   90.00
_cell.angle_gamma   90.00
#
_symmetry.space_group_name_H-M   'P 1'
#
loop_
_entity.id
_entity.type
_entity.pdbx_description
1 polymer ?
#
loop_
_entity_poly.entity_id
_entity_poly.type
_entity_poly.pdbx_seq_one_letter_code
_entity_poly.pdbx_strand_id
1 'polypeptide(L)' 'MAKGDREHITLACTLCRDRNYHTRKNRRNDPDRLELRKFCRRCRSHQPHRETR' A
#
# COMPACT_ATOMS: atom_id res chain seq x y z
N MET A 1 -0.66 28.27 -2.42
CA MET A 1 -0.25 27.20 -1.47
C MET A 1 -0.53 25.85 -2.10
N ALA A 2 0.50 25.13 -2.58
CA ALA A 2 0.31 23.85 -3.24
C ALA A 2 -0.07 22.79 -2.20
N LYS A 3 -1.37 22.47 -2.10
CA LYS A 3 -1.87 21.29 -1.39
C LYS A 3 -1.09 20.09 -1.92
N GLY A 4 -0.20 19.54 -1.10
CA GLY A 4 0.61 18.40 -1.47
C GLY A 4 -0.30 17.25 -1.89
N ASP A 5 -0.12 16.80 -3.13
CA ASP A 5 -0.82 15.68 -3.76
C ASP A 5 -0.39 14.35 -3.09
N ARG A 6 -0.72 14.21 -1.80
CA ARG A 6 -0.47 13.01 -1.00
C ARG A 6 -1.78 12.26 -0.89
N GLU A 7 -1.99 11.31 -1.79
CA GLU A 7 -3.18 10.48 -1.78
C GLU A 7 -3.05 9.35 -0.77
N HIS A 8 -4.16 9.04 -0.10
CA HIS A 8 -4.27 7.85 0.75
C HIS A 8 -4.43 6.62 -0.14
N ILE A 9 -3.48 5.71 -0.05
CA ILE A 9 -3.53 4.42 -0.72
C ILE A 9 -3.68 3.31 0.30
N THR A 10 -4.31 2.22 -0.10
CA THR A 10 -4.44 1.02 0.73
C THR A 10 -3.55 -0.08 0.15
N LEU A 11 -2.85 -0.82 1.00
CA LEU A 11 -2.05 -1.96 0.59
C LEU A 11 -2.80 -3.24 0.96
N ALA A 12 -2.99 -4.11 -0.04
CA ALA A 12 -3.60 -5.41 0.12
C ALA A 12 -2.55 -6.50 0.00
N CYS A 13 -2.59 -7.50 0.88
CA CYS A 13 -1.72 -8.66 0.76
C CYS A 13 -2.08 -9.49 -0.48
N THR A 14 -1.09 -9.99 -1.21
CA THR A 14 -1.32 -10.81 -2.41
C THR A 14 -1.95 -12.18 -2.13
N LEU A 15 -1.71 -12.75 -0.95
CA LEU A 15 -2.23 -14.07 -0.56
C LEU A 15 -3.61 -13.98 0.10
N CYS A 16 -3.68 -13.24 1.22
CA CYS A 16 -4.87 -13.15 2.05
C CYS A 16 -5.90 -12.12 1.51
N ARG A 17 -5.52 -11.26 0.54
CA ARG A 17 -6.30 -10.09 0.05
C ARG A 17 -6.75 -9.12 1.14
N ASP A 18 -6.18 -9.27 2.32
CA ASP A 18 -6.45 -8.50 3.52
C ASP A 18 -5.88 -7.09 3.35
N ARG A 19 -6.71 -6.08 3.59
CA ARG A 19 -6.42 -4.66 3.38
C ARG A 19 -6.13 -4.02 4.74
N ASN A 20 -4.89 -4.14 5.18
CA ASN A 20 -4.54 -3.83 6.58
C ASN A 20 -3.69 -2.58 6.76
N TYR A 21 -3.19 -2.03 5.65
CA TYR A 21 -2.25 -0.93 5.68
C TYR A 21 -2.77 0.22 4.83
N HIS A 22 -2.88 1.39 5.43
CA HIS A 22 -3.16 2.63 4.74
C HIS A 22 -1.90 3.49 4.78
N THR A 23 -1.38 3.86 3.63
CA THR A 23 -0.21 4.73 3.51
C THR A 23 -0.54 5.94 2.66
N ARG A 24 0.33 6.94 2.68
CA ARG A 24 0.19 8.13 1.84
C ARG A 24 1.27 8.07 0.77
N LYS A 25 0.87 8.21 -0.49
CA LYS A 25 1.75 8.22 -1.65
C LYS A 25 1.59 9.53 -2.39
N ASN A 26 2.70 10.06 -2.88
CA ASN A 26 2.67 11.22 -3.77
C ASN A 26 2.61 10.72 -5.21
N ARG A 27 1.42 10.76 -5.84
CA ARG A 27 1.24 10.25 -7.21
C ARG A 27 2.11 10.98 -8.23
N ARG A 28 2.52 12.21 -7.93
CA ARG A 28 3.35 13.04 -8.80
C ARG A 28 4.82 12.61 -8.82
N ASN A 29 5.33 12.03 -7.73
CA ASN A 29 6.74 11.63 -7.60
C ASN A 29 6.94 10.13 -7.85
N ASP A 30 5.96 9.32 -7.45
CA ASP A 30 5.96 7.87 -7.63
C ASP A 30 4.67 7.47 -8.35
N PRO A 31 4.67 7.37 -9.68
CA PRO A 31 3.51 6.89 -10.44
C PRO A 31 3.36 5.36 -10.36
N ASP A 32 4.44 4.63 -10.07
CA ASP A 32 4.45 3.16 -10.09
C ASP A 32 3.68 2.51 -8.92
N ARG A 33 3.22 1.28 -9.11
CA ARG A 33 2.39 0.57 -8.12
C ARG A 33 3.26 0.17 -6.93
N LEU A 34 2.91 0.67 -5.73
CA LEU A 34 3.71 0.38 -4.54
C LEU A 34 3.59 -1.09 -4.13
N GLU A 35 4.71 -1.81 -4.10
CA GLU A 35 4.82 -3.15 -3.54
C GLU A 35 5.73 -3.15 -2.30
N LEU A 36 5.16 -3.46 -1.13
CA LEU A 36 5.90 -3.48 0.13
C LEU A 36 5.77 -4.84 0.81
N ARG A 37 6.89 -5.40 1.28
CA ARG A 37 6.87 -6.60 2.12
C ARG A 37 6.45 -6.21 3.55
N LYS A 38 5.22 -6.54 3.92
CA LYS A 38 4.65 -6.28 5.24
C LYS A 38 4.09 -7.57 5.84
N PHE A 39 3.94 -7.58 7.16
CA PHE A 39 3.42 -8.74 7.88
C PHE A 39 1.89 -8.86 7.69
N CYS A 40 1.38 -9.92 7.03
CA CYS A 40 -0.07 -10.20 7.04
C CYS A 40 -0.40 -10.95 8.33
N ARG A 41 -1.26 -10.38 9.19
CA ARG A 41 -1.72 -11.04 10.43
C ARG A 41 -2.46 -12.36 10.16
N ARG A 42 -3.17 -12.47 9.02
CA ARG A 42 -3.86 -13.70 8.59
C ARG A 42 -2.89 -14.80 8.16
N CYS A 43 -1.86 -14.46 7.38
CA CYS A 43 -0.84 -15.40 6.92
C CYS A 43 0.29 -15.65 7.94
N ARG A 44 0.33 -14.86 9.04
CA ARG A 44 1.37 -14.86 10.07
C ARG A 44 2.80 -14.80 9.52
N SER A 45 2.98 -14.15 8.37
CA SER A 45 4.25 -14.10 7.63
C SER A 45 4.37 -12.77 6.88
N HIS A 46 5.62 -12.41 6.54
CA HIS A 46 5.91 -11.23 5.72
C HIS A 46 5.64 -11.53 4.26
N GLN A 47 4.61 -10.89 3.72
CA GLN A 47 4.13 -11.10 2.36
C GLN A 47 4.17 -9.79 1.57
N PRO A 48 4.33 -9.87 0.24
CA PRO A 48 4.22 -8.68 -0.59
C PRO A 48 2.78 -8.16 -0.51
N HIS A 49 2.65 -6.89 -0.14
CA HIS A 49 1.41 -6.14 -0.17
C HIS A 49 1.46 -5.18 -1.35
N ARG A 50 0.43 -5.22 -2.20
CA ARG A 50 0.28 -4.40 -3.39
C ARG A 50 -0.71 -3.27 -3.14
N GLU A 51 -0.39 -2.10 -3.66
CA GLU A 51 -1.33 -0.99 -3.73
C GLU A 51 -2.64 -1.41 -4.40
N THR A 52 -3.73 -1.20 -3.67
CA THR A 52 -5.12 -1.36 -4.10
C THR A 52 -5.79 0.00 -4.00
N ARG A 53 -6.54 0.33 -5.05
CA ARG A 53 -7.22 1.61 -5.25
C ARG A 53 -8.26 1.89 -4.17
#